data_AF-A0A1X9SLX3-F1
#
_entry.id   AF-A0A1X9SLX3-F1
#
_cell.length_a   1.000
_cell.length_b   1.000
_cell.length_c   1.000
_cell.angle_alpha   90.00
_cell.angle_beta   90.00
_cell.angle_gamma   90.00
#
_symmetry.space_group_name_H-M   'P 1'
#
loop_
_entity.id
_entity.type
_entity.pdbx_description
1 polymer ?
#
loop_
_entity_poly.entity_id
_entity_poly.type
_entity_poly.pdbx_seq_one_letter_code
_entity_poly.pdbx_strand_id
1 'polypeptide(L)'
;MKEVILVGRPNVGKSSLFNRLARQRIAITSEVSGTTRDTNKTEIQIDDKSCILIDSGGIDESNELFINVKNNTLNAAKYADIIIFMVDGKMLPDDVDKRLFYSLLKLNKPIALVVNKVDSKKDEERSWEFNEFGASVVFNLSVSHATGVDELCEWIYKQLPKSNLKADSDEFDEFLDDFNDSGELDLDNKAIDYENKNIKVGIVGRVNVGKSSLLNALVNDNRSVVSSIAGTTIDPVNESFVYDGRVFEFVDTAGIRKRGKIEGIEKYALNRTQKILEVADIALLVLDASEPFTELDERIAGLVGKFELGVIIVLNKWDKEHGEFDKVAFEIRDRFKFLAYAPIISVSALGKKRIHKLYPLIKEVYQNYTQRIKTSELNALIEEAVKIHPIPRDHGKVVKIFYAAQFGFAPPKIALVMNKPRSLHFSYKRYLLNKLRDKFNLSGTPVILIPKNKGKNETDI
;
A
#
# COMPACT_ATOMS: atom_id res chain seq x y z
N MET A 1 9.81 -4.34 -11.45
CA MET A 1 8.82 -5.23 -10.81
C MET A 1 8.94 -6.59 -11.46
N LYS A 2 8.72 -7.67 -10.71
CA LYS A 2 8.73 -9.03 -11.29
C LYS A 2 7.59 -9.18 -12.30
N GLU A 3 7.84 -9.90 -13.39
CA GLU A 3 6.85 -10.23 -14.41
C GLU A 3 6.31 -11.66 -14.21
N VAL A 4 4.99 -11.81 -14.15
CA VAL A 4 4.27 -13.08 -14.06
C VAL A 4 3.55 -13.30 -15.39
N ILE A 5 3.82 -14.40 -16.09
CA ILE A 5 3.17 -14.71 -17.37
C ILE A 5 2.21 -15.88 -17.27
N LEU A 6 1.00 -15.70 -17.81
CA LEU A 6 0.03 -16.77 -18.03
C LEU A 6 0.28 -17.40 -19.39
N VAL A 7 0.53 -18.71 -19.41
CA VAL A 7 0.82 -19.49 -20.61
C VAL A 7 -0.12 -20.68 -20.69
N GLY A 8 -0.51 -21.09 -21.89
CA GLY A 8 -1.39 -22.24 -22.11
C GLY A 8 -2.15 -22.14 -23.43
N ARG A 9 -2.86 -23.19 -23.83
CA ARG A 9 -3.65 -23.20 -25.07
C ARG A 9 -4.74 -22.11 -25.08
N PRO A 10 -5.26 -21.76 -26.28
CA PRO A 10 -6.51 -21.00 -26.37
C PRO A 10 -7.63 -21.67 -25.54
N ASN A 11 -8.54 -20.86 -24.99
CA ASN A 11 -9.74 -21.31 -24.27
C ASN A 11 -9.56 -22.11 -22.96
N VAL A 12 -8.33 -22.27 -22.43
CA VAL A 12 -8.08 -22.84 -21.09
C VAL A 12 -8.48 -21.90 -19.93
N GLY A 13 -8.82 -20.64 -20.25
CA GLY A 13 -9.25 -19.64 -19.27
C GLY A 13 -8.16 -18.66 -18.80
N LYS A 14 -7.07 -18.49 -19.57
CA LYS A 14 -6.01 -17.51 -19.29
C LYS A 14 -6.56 -16.11 -19.09
N SER A 15 -7.32 -15.59 -20.07
CA SER A 15 -7.88 -14.24 -20.00
C SER A 15 -8.93 -14.10 -18.88
N SER A 16 -9.62 -15.19 -18.51
CA SER A 16 -10.51 -15.19 -17.34
C SER A 16 -9.71 -15.04 -16.04
N LEU A 17 -8.61 -15.78 -15.87
CA LEU A 17 -7.74 -15.66 -14.71
C LEU A 17 -7.04 -14.30 -14.69
N PHE A 18 -6.53 -13.84 -15.83
CA PHE A 18 -5.95 -12.52 -16.02
C PHE A 18 -6.88 -11.42 -15.55
N ASN A 19 -8.11 -11.41 -16.09
CA ASN A 19 -9.12 -10.43 -15.70
C ASN A 19 -9.47 -10.55 -14.23
N ARG A 20 -9.54 -11.76 -13.66
CA ARG A 20 -9.86 -11.95 -12.24
C ARG A 20 -8.78 -11.38 -11.33
N LEU A 21 -7.50 -11.69 -11.61
CA LEU A 21 -6.36 -11.18 -10.84
C LEU A 21 -6.20 -9.66 -11.01
N ALA A 22 -6.40 -9.14 -12.24
CA ALA A 22 -6.45 -7.70 -12.50
C ALA A 22 -7.63 -7.01 -11.78
N ARG A 23 -8.77 -7.71 -11.63
CA ARG A 23 -10.00 -7.19 -11.00
C ARG A 23 -10.09 -7.36 -9.49
N GLN A 24 -9.19 -8.06 -8.82
CA GLN A 24 -9.14 -8.04 -7.34
C GLN A 24 -8.86 -6.62 -6.78
N ARG A 25 -8.59 -5.63 -7.64
CA ARG A 25 -8.60 -4.18 -7.36
C ARG A 25 -9.76 -3.37 -7.98
N ILE A 26 -10.72 -3.97 -8.68
CA ILE A 26 -11.75 -3.25 -9.47
C ILE A 26 -13.10 -3.11 -8.73
N ALA A 27 -13.24 -3.61 -7.50
CA ALA A 27 -14.48 -3.44 -6.72
C ALA A 27 -14.67 -2.03 -6.09
N ILE A 28 -13.91 -1.02 -6.51
CA ILE A 28 -14.29 0.40 -6.34
C ILE A 28 -14.15 1.03 -7.74
N THR A 29 -15.29 1.31 -8.35
CA THR A 29 -15.55 1.39 -9.79
C THR A 29 -14.93 2.57 -10.54
N SER A 30 -14.57 2.33 -11.81
CA SER A 30 -15.10 3.10 -12.94
C SER A 30 -15.04 2.23 -14.21
N GLU A 31 -16.19 1.98 -14.84
CA GLU A 31 -16.24 1.54 -16.23
C GLU A 31 -15.67 2.67 -17.11
N VAL A 32 -14.46 2.48 -17.62
CA VAL A 32 -13.96 3.26 -18.75
C VAL A 32 -13.92 2.32 -19.95
N SER A 33 -15.00 2.37 -20.71
CA SER A 33 -15.06 1.88 -22.09
C SER A 33 -14.29 2.83 -23.01
N GLY A 34 -13.36 2.31 -23.82
CA GLY A 34 -12.71 3.03 -24.92
C GLY A 34 -11.18 2.93 -24.94
N THR A 35 -10.62 1.73 -25.06
CA THR A 35 -10.04 1.16 -26.31
C THR A 35 -8.87 1.96 -26.92
N THR A 36 -7.64 1.45 -26.85
CA THR A 36 -7.03 0.62 -27.91
C THR A 36 -5.54 0.31 -27.65
N ARG A 37 -5.20 -0.98 -27.80
CA ARG A 37 -3.97 -1.54 -28.42
C ARG A 37 -2.72 -1.98 -27.64
N ASP A 38 -2.72 -2.09 -26.31
CA ASP A 38 -1.68 -2.85 -25.58
C ASP A 38 -2.28 -3.66 -24.41
N THR A 39 -3.07 -4.70 -24.70
CA THR A 39 -3.92 -5.42 -23.72
C THR A 39 -3.25 -6.53 -22.91
N ASN A 40 -1.94 -6.76 -23.07
CA ASN A 40 -1.35 -8.02 -22.59
C ASN A 40 -0.55 -7.90 -21.29
N LYS A 41 -0.44 -6.70 -20.70
CA LYS A 41 0.27 -6.48 -19.43
C LYS A 41 -0.56 -5.61 -18.50
N THR A 42 -0.60 -5.94 -17.20
CA THR A 42 -1.27 -5.12 -16.18
C THR A 42 -0.52 -5.23 -14.86
N GLU A 43 -0.33 -4.12 -14.16
CA GLU A 43 0.21 -4.14 -12.79
C GLU A 43 -0.87 -4.65 -11.84
N ILE A 44 -0.56 -5.72 -11.11
CA ILE A 44 -1.42 -6.29 -10.07
C ILE A 44 -0.71 -6.22 -8.71
N GLN A 45 -1.51 -6.28 -7.64
CA GLN A 45 -1.00 -6.33 -6.28
C GLN A 45 -1.48 -7.64 -5.63
N ILE A 46 -0.53 -8.43 -5.14
CA ILE A 46 -0.78 -9.65 -4.37
C ILE A 46 -0.33 -9.35 -2.94
N ASP A 47 -1.29 -9.23 -2.02
CA ASP A 47 -1.08 -8.72 -0.66
C ASP A 47 -0.35 -7.38 -0.64
N ASP A 48 0.87 -7.32 -0.10
CA ASP A 48 1.72 -6.12 -0.05
C ASP A 48 2.73 -6.02 -1.21
N LYS A 49 2.79 -7.03 -2.10
CA LYS A 49 3.76 -7.06 -3.22
C LYS A 49 3.11 -6.75 -4.56
N SER A 50 3.71 -5.83 -5.32
CA SER A 50 3.30 -5.53 -6.71
C SER A 50 4.07 -6.37 -7.72
N CYS A 51 3.39 -6.84 -8.76
CA CYS A 51 4.00 -7.50 -9.92
C CYS A 51 3.26 -7.14 -11.22
N ILE A 52 3.90 -7.40 -12.36
CA ILE A 52 3.29 -7.20 -13.67
C ILE A 52 2.73 -8.55 -14.13
N LEU A 53 1.42 -8.65 -14.33
CA LEU A 53 0.77 -9.82 -14.91
C LEU A 53 0.70 -9.68 -16.43
N ILE A 54 1.03 -10.76 -17.14
CA ILE A 54 1.09 -10.82 -18.60
C ILE A 54 0.19 -11.96 -19.11
N ASP A 55 -0.73 -11.68 -20.03
CA ASP A 55 -1.50 -12.72 -20.74
C ASP A 55 -0.79 -13.07 -22.05
N SER A 56 -0.31 -14.31 -22.21
CA SER A 56 0.30 -14.75 -23.48
C SER A 56 -0.75 -14.84 -24.60
N GLY A 57 -2.04 -14.99 -24.27
CA GLY A 57 -3.11 -15.18 -25.24
C GLY A 57 -3.27 -14.01 -26.22
N GLY A 58 -3.10 -12.77 -25.77
CA GLY A 58 -3.18 -11.61 -26.65
C GLY A 58 -1.90 -11.32 -27.44
N ILE A 59 -0.80 -12.05 -27.19
CA ILE A 59 0.43 -11.99 -28.01
C ILE A 59 0.28 -12.93 -29.22
N ASP A 60 -0.65 -13.89 -29.14
CA ASP A 60 -0.82 -14.98 -30.09
C ASP A 60 -1.99 -14.77 -31.10
N GLU A 61 -2.68 -13.63 -31.09
CA GLU A 61 -3.86 -13.38 -31.96
C GLU A 61 -3.51 -13.02 -33.43
N SER A 62 -2.22 -12.96 -33.81
CA SER A 62 -1.84 -12.87 -35.23
C SER A 62 -1.97 -14.26 -35.88
N ASN A 63 -2.89 -14.38 -36.84
CA ASN A 63 -3.20 -15.55 -37.67
C ASN A 63 -1.96 -16.20 -38.37
N GLU A 64 -1.09 -16.87 -37.61
CA GLU A 64 0.05 -17.62 -38.14
C GLU A 64 0.17 -19.00 -37.49
N LEU A 65 0.68 -19.94 -38.29
CA LEU A 65 0.90 -21.36 -38.00
C LEU A 65 1.26 -21.65 -36.53
N PHE A 66 0.72 -22.76 -35.99
CA PHE A 66 0.92 -23.29 -34.62
C PHE A 66 2.37 -23.24 -34.08
N ILE A 67 3.37 -23.23 -34.97
CA ILE A 67 4.81 -23.15 -34.64
C ILE A 67 5.20 -21.73 -34.18
N ASN A 68 4.62 -20.69 -34.77
CA ASN A 68 4.93 -19.28 -34.44
C ASN A 68 4.38 -18.89 -33.07
N VAL A 69 3.17 -19.37 -32.73
CA VAL A 69 2.55 -19.25 -31.39
C VAL A 69 3.46 -19.82 -30.31
N LYS A 70 4.04 -21.01 -30.54
CA LYS A 70 4.95 -21.66 -29.60
C LYS A 70 6.22 -20.82 -29.36
N ASN A 71 6.81 -20.27 -30.43
CA ASN A 71 8.02 -19.46 -30.33
C ASN A 71 7.78 -18.11 -29.64
N ASN A 72 6.64 -17.47 -29.91
CA ASN A 72 6.25 -16.21 -29.29
C ASN A 72 6.02 -16.38 -27.78
N THR A 73 5.25 -17.40 -27.39
CA THR A 73 5.05 -17.77 -25.99
C THR A 73 6.37 -18.09 -25.27
N LEU A 74 7.26 -18.87 -25.89
CA LEU A 74 8.56 -19.20 -25.29
C LEU A 74 9.44 -17.95 -25.13
N ASN A 75 9.45 -17.04 -26.11
CA ASN A 75 10.20 -15.80 -26.01
C ASN A 75 9.64 -14.86 -24.94
N ALA A 76 8.32 -14.76 -24.81
CA ALA A 76 7.70 -13.98 -23.72
C ALA A 76 8.06 -14.58 -22.34
N ALA A 77 8.01 -15.91 -22.21
CA ALA A 77 8.40 -16.61 -20.98
C ALA A 77 9.91 -16.47 -20.65
N LYS A 78 10.79 -16.25 -21.64
CA LYS A 78 12.22 -15.95 -21.40
C LYS A 78 12.45 -14.62 -20.68
N TYR A 79 11.54 -13.66 -20.80
CA TYR A 79 11.67 -12.37 -20.10
C TYR A 79 10.84 -12.29 -18.81
N ALA A 80 9.80 -13.11 -18.67
CA ALA A 80 9.04 -13.22 -17.43
C ALA A 80 9.87 -13.81 -16.29
N ASP A 81 9.56 -13.48 -15.04
CA ASP A 81 10.23 -14.07 -13.87
C ASP A 81 9.54 -15.32 -13.33
N ILE A 82 8.21 -15.37 -13.45
CA ILE A 82 7.35 -16.45 -12.93
C ILE A 82 6.42 -16.91 -14.06
N ILE A 83 6.24 -18.22 -14.20
CA ILE A 83 5.42 -18.83 -15.26
C ILE A 83 4.23 -19.55 -14.63
N ILE A 84 3.02 -19.24 -15.10
CA ILE A 84 1.80 -19.96 -14.74
C ILE A 84 1.30 -20.67 -15.99
N PHE A 85 1.44 -21.99 -16.02
CA PHE A 85 1.03 -22.82 -17.14
C PHE A 85 -0.38 -23.37 -16.90
N MET A 86 -1.35 -22.95 -17.70
CA MET A 86 -2.76 -23.28 -17.55
C MET A 86 -3.21 -24.34 -18.55
N VAL A 87 -3.97 -25.31 -18.05
CA VAL A 87 -4.64 -26.37 -18.81
C VAL A 87 -6.13 -26.44 -18.44
N ASP A 88 -6.94 -27.08 -19.29
CA ASP A 88 -8.37 -27.28 -19.05
C ASP A 88 -8.63 -28.66 -18.41
N GLY A 89 -9.04 -28.68 -17.15
CA GLY A 89 -9.34 -29.89 -16.39
C GLY A 89 -10.58 -30.66 -16.85
N LYS A 90 -11.36 -30.12 -17.80
CA LYS A 90 -12.44 -30.87 -18.47
C LYS A 90 -11.93 -31.75 -19.61
N MET A 91 -10.68 -31.54 -20.05
CA MET A 91 -10.02 -32.31 -21.09
C MET A 91 -8.99 -33.28 -20.49
N LEU A 92 -8.54 -34.25 -21.28
CA LEU A 92 -7.42 -35.11 -20.93
C LEU A 92 -6.08 -34.38 -21.14
N PRO A 93 -5.00 -34.73 -20.40
CA PRO A 93 -3.66 -34.23 -20.64
C PRO A 93 -3.18 -34.44 -22.08
N ASP A 94 -2.84 -33.35 -22.77
CA ASP A 94 -2.38 -33.40 -24.17
C ASP A 94 -0.85 -33.40 -24.27
N ASP A 95 -0.29 -34.26 -25.13
CA ASP A 95 1.16 -34.40 -25.32
C ASP A 95 1.85 -33.14 -25.84
N VAL A 96 1.17 -32.30 -26.61
CA VAL A 96 1.72 -31.03 -27.08
C VAL A 96 1.86 -30.04 -25.91
N ASP A 97 0.90 -30.03 -24.98
CA ASP A 97 0.95 -29.19 -23.79
C ASP A 97 2.07 -29.64 -22.85
N LYS A 98 2.22 -30.96 -22.66
CA LYS A 98 3.36 -31.54 -21.95
C LYS A 98 4.69 -31.12 -22.57
N ARG A 99 4.84 -31.21 -23.89
CA ARG A 99 6.06 -30.77 -24.61
C ARG A 99 6.35 -29.28 -24.43
N LEU A 100 5.32 -28.43 -24.41
CA LEU A 100 5.47 -27.00 -24.15
C LEU A 100 5.89 -26.75 -22.70
N PHE A 101 5.21 -27.39 -21.74
CA PHE A 101 5.55 -27.33 -20.32
C PHE A 101 7.01 -27.74 -20.06
N TYR A 102 7.46 -28.86 -20.64
CA TYR A 102 8.85 -29.31 -20.55
C TYR A 102 9.85 -28.33 -21.17
N SER A 103 9.45 -27.61 -22.21
CA SER A 103 10.29 -26.56 -22.81
C SER A 103 10.40 -25.33 -21.91
N LEU A 104 9.33 -24.99 -21.17
CA LEU A 104 9.33 -23.89 -20.19
C LEU A 104 10.14 -24.24 -18.94
N LEU A 105 10.10 -25.50 -18.48
CA LEU A 105 10.91 -25.98 -17.36
C LEU A 105 12.42 -25.78 -17.58
N LYS A 106 12.90 -25.91 -18.83
CA LYS A 106 14.30 -25.68 -19.19
C LYS A 106 14.78 -24.24 -18.99
N LEU A 107 13.85 -23.28 -18.75
CA LEU A 107 14.20 -21.89 -18.46
C LEU A 107 14.68 -21.68 -17.01
N ASN A 108 14.60 -22.70 -16.14
CA ASN A 108 14.99 -22.64 -14.73
C ASN A 108 14.33 -21.48 -13.95
N LYS A 109 13.02 -21.28 -14.19
CA LYS A 109 12.20 -20.27 -13.50
C LYS A 109 11.13 -20.93 -12.64
N PRO A 110 10.64 -20.27 -11.58
CA PRO A 110 9.46 -20.72 -10.87
C PRO A 110 8.29 -20.91 -11.83
N ILE A 111 7.79 -22.15 -11.91
CA ILE A 111 6.67 -22.52 -12.77
C ILE A 111 5.63 -23.31 -11.97
N ALA A 112 4.35 -22.98 -12.15
CA ALA A 112 3.23 -23.71 -11.59
C ALA A 112 2.32 -24.23 -12.71
N LEU A 113 1.87 -25.47 -12.58
CA LEU A 113 0.79 -26.04 -13.40
C LEU A 113 -0.56 -25.70 -12.78
N VAL A 114 -1.45 -25.12 -13.56
CA VAL A 114 -2.80 -24.73 -13.14
C VAL A 114 -3.82 -25.51 -13.97
N VAL A 115 -4.53 -26.42 -13.32
CA VAL A 115 -5.64 -27.17 -13.91
C VAL A 115 -6.92 -26.39 -13.65
N ASN A 116 -7.41 -25.67 -14.66
CA ASN A 116 -8.58 -24.79 -14.54
C ASN A 116 -9.88 -25.53 -14.90
N LYS A 117 -11.04 -24.96 -14.53
CA LYS A 117 -12.40 -25.52 -14.74
C LYS A 117 -12.70 -26.79 -13.92
N VAL A 118 -12.05 -26.93 -12.77
CA VAL A 118 -12.35 -27.97 -11.78
C VAL A 118 -13.57 -27.53 -10.97
N ASP A 119 -14.76 -27.74 -11.53
CA ASP A 119 -16.02 -27.21 -10.99
C ASP A 119 -16.76 -28.22 -10.09
N SER A 120 -16.42 -29.50 -10.16
CA SER A 120 -17.08 -30.59 -9.45
C SER A 120 -16.09 -31.62 -8.89
N LYS A 121 -16.54 -32.46 -7.94
CA LYS A 121 -15.72 -33.58 -7.42
C LYS A 121 -15.24 -34.54 -8.51
N LYS A 122 -16.05 -34.75 -9.55
CA LYS A 122 -15.67 -35.59 -10.71
C LYS A 122 -14.53 -34.97 -11.52
N ASP A 123 -14.51 -33.64 -11.62
CA ASP A 123 -13.41 -32.92 -12.30
C ASP A 123 -12.15 -32.92 -11.43
N GLU A 124 -12.31 -32.89 -10.10
CA GLU A 124 -11.20 -33.02 -9.14
C GLU A 124 -10.55 -34.41 -9.24
N GLU A 125 -11.33 -35.48 -9.33
CA GLU A 125 -10.81 -36.84 -9.59
C GLU A 125 -10.07 -36.91 -10.95
N ARG A 126 -10.64 -36.31 -12.01
CA ARG A 126 -9.98 -36.27 -13.32
C ARG A 126 -8.68 -35.48 -13.30
N SER A 127 -8.58 -34.44 -12.47
CA SER A 127 -7.37 -33.61 -12.36
C SER A 127 -6.11 -34.43 -12.03
N TRP A 128 -6.27 -35.62 -11.41
CA TRP A 128 -5.16 -36.51 -11.09
C TRP A 128 -4.42 -37.04 -12.32
N GLU A 129 -5.07 -37.08 -13.48
CA GLU A 129 -4.43 -37.47 -14.74
C GLU A 129 -3.35 -36.45 -15.15
N PHE A 130 -3.46 -35.19 -14.72
CA PHE A 130 -2.46 -34.15 -15.02
C PHE A 130 -1.15 -34.33 -14.23
N ASN A 131 -1.07 -35.29 -13.30
CA ASN A 131 0.20 -35.71 -12.71
C ASN A 131 1.21 -36.20 -13.77
N GLU A 132 0.74 -36.61 -14.96
CA GLU A 132 1.59 -36.96 -16.09
C GLU A 132 2.49 -35.81 -16.59
N PHE A 133 2.18 -34.55 -16.24
CA PHE A 133 3.06 -33.41 -16.53
C PHE A 133 4.33 -33.40 -15.66
N GLY A 134 4.39 -34.20 -14.58
CA GLY A 134 5.53 -34.24 -13.66
C GLY A 134 5.82 -32.91 -12.98
N ALA A 135 4.81 -32.04 -12.86
CA ALA A 135 4.95 -30.73 -12.24
C ALA A 135 5.11 -30.87 -10.72
N SER A 136 6.11 -30.19 -10.16
CA SER A 136 6.33 -30.15 -8.70
C SER A 136 5.33 -29.27 -7.96
N VAL A 137 4.68 -28.35 -8.67
CA VAL A 137 3.68 -27.42 -8.14
C VAL A 137 2.46 -27.47 -9.04
N VAL A 138 1.32 -27.91 -8.49
CA VAL A 138 0.05 -28.05 -9.20
C VAL A 138 -1.06 -27.38 -8.39
N PHE A 139 -1.91 -26.61 -9.06
CA PHE A 139 -3.11 -26.00 -8.48
C PHE A 139 -4.35 -26.38 -9.29
N ASN A 140 -5.39 -26.84 -8.59
CA ASN A 140 -6.70 -27.11 -9.16
C ASN A 140 -7.61 -25.90 -8.93
N LEU A 141 -8.05 -25.26 -10.01
CA LEU A 141 -8.80 -24.00 -9.94
C LEU A 141 -10.15 -24.11 -10.64
N SER A 142 -11.11 -23.35 -10.12
CA SER A 142 -12.27 -22.90 -10.89
C SER A 142 -12.28 -21.38 -10.91
N VAL A 143 -11.79 -20.80 -12.00
CA VAL A 143 -11.83 -19.33 -12.16
C VAL A 143 -13.27 -18.81 -12.19
N SER A 144 -14.24 -19.58 -12.68
CA SER A 144 -15.67 -19.25 -12.64
C SER A 144 -16.22 -19.22 -11.22
N HIS A 145 -15.89 -20.22 -10.40
CA HIS A 145 -16.41 -20.36 -9.03
C HIS A 145 -15.52 -19.73 -7.95
N ALA A 146 -14.41 -19.08 -8.32
CA ALA A 146 -13.43 -18.47 -7.41
C ALA A 146 -12.59 -19.45 -6.59
N THR A 147 -12.68 -20.75 -6.85
CA THR A 147 -12.05 -21.77 -6.00
C THR A 147 -10.58 -21.94 -6.36
N GLY A 148 -9.72 -22.04 -5.33
CA GLY A 148 -8.28 -22.31 -5.43
C GLY A 148 -7.42 -21.11 -5.86
N VAL A 149 -8.02 -20.01 -6.32
CA VAL A 149 -7.28 -18.84 -6.84
C VAL A 149 -6.38 -18.23 -5.76
N ASP A 150 -6.81 -18.28 -4.50
CA ASP A 150 -6.05 -17.77 -3.35
C ASP A 150 -4.76 -18.56 -3.12
N GLU A 151 -4.78 -19.90 -3.27
CA GLU A 151 -3.60 -20.76 -3.14
C GLU A 151 -2.55 -20.45 -4.21
N LEU A 152 -3.01 -20.22 -5.44
CA LEU A 152 -2.13 -19.76 -6.53
C LEU A 152 -1.52 -18.40 -6.19
N CYS A 153 -2.31 -17.45 -5.67
CA CYS A 153 -1.81 -16.14 -5.26
C CYS A 153 -0.77 -16.24 -4.13
N GLU A 154 -1.01 -17.08 -3.12
CA GLU A 154 -0.05 -17.35 -2.04
C GLU A 154 1.29 -17.89 -2.57
N TRP A 155 1.23 -18.78 -3.57
CA TRP A 155 2.46 -19.29 -4.18
C TRP A 155 3.20 -18.21 -4.98
N ILE A 156 2.50 -17.41 -5.79
CA ILE A 156 3.11 -16.28 -6.50
C ILE A 156 3.76 -15.31 -5.51
N TYR A 157 3.06 -14.98 -4.41
CA TYR A 157 3.56 -14.11 -3.35
C TYR A 157 4.92 -14.55 -2.79
N LYS A 158 5.12 -15.86 -2.59
CA LYS A 158 6.39 -16.43 -2.11
C LYS A 158 7.53 -16.28 -3.13
N GLN A 159 7.22 -16.22 -4.42
CA GLN A 159 8.21 -16.06 -5.50
C GLN A 159 8.58 -14.59 -5.77
N LEU A 160 7.76 -13.64 -5.32
CA LEU A 160 8.05 -12.22 -5.44
C LEU A 160 9.09 -11.79 -4.41
N PRO A 161 10.04 -10.89 -4.75
CA PRO A 161 11.05 -10.40 -3.82
C PRO A 161 10.39 -9.81 -2.58
N LYS A 162 11.09 -9.88 -1.44
CA LYS A 162 10.69 -9.14 -0.24
C LYS A 162 10.49 -7.67 -0.65
N SER A 163 9.39 -7.06 -0.21
CA SER A 163 9.09 -5.67 -0.52
C SER A 163 10.27 -4.79 -0.07
N ASN A 164 10.72 -3.86 -0.93
CA ASN A 164 11.73 -2.84 -0.57
C ASN A 164 11.14 -1.72 0.30
N LEU A 165 9.90 -1.88 0.78
CA LEU A 165 9.41 -1.14 1.93
C LEU A 165 10.12 -1.74 3.14
N LYS A 166 10.83 -0.91 3.90
CA LYS A 166 11.64 -1.31 5.06
C LYS A 166 10.98 -2.46 5.84
N ALA A 167 11.77 -3.50 6.09
CA ALA A 167 11.34 -4.77 6.64
C ALA A 167 10.57 -4.62 7.97
N ASP A 168 9.25 -4.76 7.92
CA ASP A 168 8.39 -4.98 9.09
C ASP A 168 8.51 -6.42 9.64
N SER A 169 9.11 -7.37 8.90
CA SER A 169 9.27 -8.75 9.37
C SER A 169 10.43 -8.89 10.35
N ASP A 170 11.60 -8.37 9.98
CA ASP A 170 12.84 -8.65 10.71
C ASP A 170 12.92 -7.76 11.97
N GLU A 171 12.48 -6.48 11.90
CA GLU A 171 12.34 -5.61 13.08
C GLU A 171 11.32 -6.13 14.10
N PHE A 172 10.24 -6.78 13.65
CA PHE A 172 9.23 -7.30 14.56
C PHE A 172 9.64 -8.61 15.21
N ASP A 173 10.29 -9.50 14.46
CA ASP A 173 10.74 -10.78 15.01
C ASP A 173 11.88 -10.54 16.02
N GLU A 174 12.81 -9.60 15.75
CA GLU A 174 13.78 -9.10 16.75
C GLU A 174 13.08 -8.44 17.97
N PHE A 175 12.01 -7.69 17.74
CA PHE A 175 11.21 -7.07 18.82
C PHE A 175 10.43 -8.10 19.66
N LEU A 176 10.05 -9.25 19.09
CA LEU A 176 9.39 -10.32 19.82
C LEU A 176 10.33 -11.02 20.81
N ASP A 177 11.62 -11.08 20.49
CA ASP A 177 12.64 -11.68 21.36
C ASP A 177 12.85 -10.88 22.68
N ASP A 178 12.44 -9.61 22.70
CA ASP A 178 12.51 -8.72 23.86
C ASP A 178 11.27 -8.81 24.80
N PHE A 179 10.31 -9.71 24.53
CA PHE A 179 9.19 -9.93 25.45
C PHE A 179 9.58 -10.92 26.55
N ASN A 180 9.41 -10.51 27.81
CA ASN A 180 9.45 -11.47 28.93
C ASN A 180 8.21 -12.39 28.95
N ASP A 181 8.25 -13.50 29.69
CA ASP A 181 7.14 -14.47 29.81
C ASP A 181 5.80 -13.85 30.28
N SER A 182 5.84 -12.64 30.86
CA SER A 182 4.68 -11.83 31.26
C SER A 182 4.12 -10.91 30.18
N GLY A 183 4.73 -10.84 29.00
CA GLY A 183 4.26 -10.02 27.88
C GLY A 183 4.56 -8.52 28.01
N GLU A 184 5.47 -8.14 28.90
CA GLU A 184 5.94 -6.76 29.07
C GLU A 184 7.20 -6.50 28.26
N LEU A 185 7.22 -5.33 27.62
CA LEU A 185 8.24 -4.86 26.70
C LEU A 185 9.18 -3.89 27.40
N ASP A 186 10.48 -4.20 27.39
CA ASP A 186 11.52 -3.27 27.84
C ASP A 186 11.95 -2.34 26.68
N LEU A 187 11.04 -1.43 26.32
CA LEU A 187 11.12 -0.51 25.18
C LEU A 187 12.17 0.61 25.34
N ASP A 188 13.00 0.58 26.39
CA ASP A 188 13.88 1.69 26.76
C ASP A 188 15.21 1.72 25.97
N ASN A 189 15.55 0.66 25.24
CA ASN A 189 16.90 0.50 24.67
C ASN A 189 17.15 1.09 23.26
N LYS A 190 16.15 1.67 22.57
CA LYS A 190 16.34 2.39 21.30
C LYS A 190 15.42 3.61 21.13
N ALA A 191 15.21 4.39 22.19
CA ALA A 191 14.36 5.58 22.12
C ALA A 191 14.98 6.64 21.17
N ILE A 192 14.52 6.69 19.92
CA ILE A 192 14.67 7.88 19.09
C ILE A 192 13.96 9.00 19.84
N ASP A 193 14.69 10.05 20.18
CA ASP A 193 14.15 11.22 20.84
C ASP A 193 13.32 12.05 19.87
N TYR A 194 12.08 11.61 19.64
CA TYR A 194 11.08 12.33 18.85
C TYR A 194 10.67 13.65 19.50
N GLU A 195 11.04 13.91 20.76
CA GLU A 195 10.79 15.20 21.40
C GLU A 195 11.77 16.27 20.94
N ASN A 196 13.03 15.91 20.70
CA ASN A 196 14.05 16.87 20.27
C ASN A 196 14.34 16.84 18.76
N LYS A 197 13.80 15.86 18.01
CA LYS A 197 13.93 15.79 16.56
C LYS A 197 13.17 16.93 15.85
N ASN A 198 13.79 17.53 14.83
CA ASN A 198 13.12 18.47 13.92
C ASN A 198 11.95 17.77 13.21
N ILE A 199 10.84 18.49 13.04
CA ILE A 199 9.66 18.01 12.31
C ILE A 199 9.88 18.30 10.82
N LYS A 200 10.12 17.26 10.01
CA LYS A 200 10.32 17.43 8.57
C LYS A 200 8.98 17.49 7.85
N VAL A 201 8.71 18.61 7.18
CA VAL A 201 7.42 18.89 6.52
C VAL A 201 7.60 18.97 5.00
N GLY A 202 6.94 18.07 4.28
CA GLY A 202 6.89 18.09 2.81
C GLY A 202 5.65 18.81 2.29
N ILE A 203 5.81 19.79 1.39
CA ILE A 203 4.68 20.45 0.72
C ILE A 203 4.52 19.87 -0.68
N VAL A 204 3.42 19.13 -0.89
CA VAL A 204 3.16 18.37 -2.13
C VAL A 204 1.84 18.80 -2.76
N GLY A 205 1.68 18.56 -4.06
CA GLY A 205 0.53 19.00 -4.83
C GLY A 205 0.91 19.42 -6.26
N ARG A 206 -0.07 19.60 -7.13
CA ARG A 206 0.16 19.99 -8.53
C ARG A 206 0.82 21.36 -8.68
N VAL A 207 1.32 21.64 -9.87
CA VAL A 207 1.79 22.99 -10.21
C VAL A 207 0.65 24.01 -10.01
N ASN A 208 0.99 25.25 -9.63
CA ASN A 208 0.05 26.38 -9.47
C ASN A 208 -1.05 26.28 -8.39
N VAL A 209 -1.13 25.20 -7.61
CA VAL A 209 -2.02 25.10 -6.41
C VAL A 209 -1.63 26.06 -5.27
N GLY A 210 -0.48 26.74 -5.39
CA GLY A 210 -0.01 27.75 -4.43
C GLY A 210 0.94 27.25 -3.35
N LYS A 211 1.64 26.13 -3.56
CA LYS A 211 2.68 25.60 -2.65
C LYS A 211 3.73 26.65 -2.24
N SER A 212 4.26 27.42 -3.20
CA SER A 212 5.29 28.44 -2.94
C SER A 212 4.74 29.61 -2.13
N SER A 213 3.50 30.02 -2.41
CA SER A 213 2.81 31.03 -1.61
C SER A 213 2.55 30.55 -0.20
N LEU A 214 2.17 29.27 -0.04
CA LEU A 214 1.94 28.65 1.26
C LEU A 214 3.22 28.59 2.10
N LEU A 215 4.33 28.10 1.51
CA LEU A 215 5.64 28.09 2.15
C LEU A 215 6.04 29.49 2.62
N ASN A 216 5.92 30.48 1.74
CA ASN A 216 6.26 31.86 2.08
C ASN A 216 5.36 32.44 3.19
N ALA A 217 4.06 32.12 3.17
CA ALA A 217 3.16 32.53 4.24
C ALA A 217 3.56 31.91 5.57
N LEU A 218 3.86 30.60 5.59
CA LEU A 218 4.27 29.86 6.79
C LEU A 218 5.60 30.34 7.37
N VAL A 219 6.59 30.65 6.53
CA VAL A 219 7.90 31.12 6.98
C VAL A 219 7.82 32.58 7.46
N ASN A 220 7.05 33.43 6.78
CA ASN A 220 7.00 34.86 7.11
C ASN A 220 6.10 35.20 8.30
N ASP A 221 5.07 34.41 8.61
CA ASP A 221 4.23 34.63 9.80
C ASP A 221 5.02 34.42 11.10
N ASN A 222 6.00 33.49 11.07
CA ASN A 222 6.81 33.09 12.22
C ASN A 222 8.28 33.53 12.10
N ARG A 223 8.58 34.65 11.43
CA ARG A 223 9.91 35.29 11.52
C ARG A 223 10.13 35.89 12.92
N SER A 224 10.27 35.01 13.89
CA SER A 224 10.76 35.28 15.24
C SER A 224 12.12 34.58 15.33
N VAL A 225 13.17 35.39 15.34
CA VAL A 225 14.60 35.12 15.59
C VAL A 225 14.95 33.66 15.86
N VAL A 226 15.78 33.08 14.97
CA VAL A 226 16.50 31.83 15.22
C VAL A 226 17.50 32.12 16.36
N SER A 227 17.05 31.94 17.61
CA SER A 227 17.97 31.62 18.68
C SER A 227 18.36 30.17 18.44
N SER A 228 19.66 29.93 18.26
CA SER A 228 20.26 28.61 18.15
C SER A 228 19.81 27.74 19.33
N ILE A 229 18.81 26.88 19.10
CA ILE A 229 18.49 25.81 20.04
C ILE A 229 19.71 24.89 20.02
N ALA A 230 20.39 24.77 21.16
CA ALA A 230 21.58 23.95 21.25
C ALA A 230 21.25 22.50 20.84
N GLY A 231 21.98 21.95 19.86
CA GLY A 231 21.80 20.58 19.39
C GLY A 231 21.02 20.38 18.07
N THR A 232 20.52 21.44 17.42
CA THR A 232 19.83 21.28 16.13
C THR A 232 20.77 21.46 14.93
N THR A 233 20.95 20.41 14.12
CA THR A 233 21.57 20.52 12.79
C THR A 233 20.53 21.08 11.83
N ILE A 234 20.67 22.34 11.42
CA ILE A 234 19.81 22.97 10.40
C ILE A 234 20.51 22.82 9.05
N ASP A 235 19.85 22.16 8.09
CA ASP A 235 20.34 22.11 6.71
C ASP A 235 20.16 23.50 6.06
N PRO A 236 21.24 24.15 5.57
CA PRO A 236 21.15 25.49 4.96
C PRO A 236 20.33 25.53 3.66
N VAL A 237 20.01 24.39 3.05
CA VAL A 237 19.18 24.31 1.84
C VAL A 237 17.68 24.35 2.18
N ASN A 238 17.28 23.92 3.37
CA ASN A 238 15.89 23.84 3.80
C ASN A 238 15.47 25.12 4.53
N GLU A 239 14.21 25.51 4.37
CA GLU A 239 13.65 26.63 5.15
C GLU A 239 13.15 26.06 6.48
N SER A 240 13.47 26.71 7.58
CA SER A 240 13.04 26.29 8.91
C SER A 240 12.48 27.46 9.72
N PHE A 241 11.58 27.14 10.64
CA PHE A 241 11.10 28.09 11.64
C PHE A 241 10.85 27.37 12.97
N VAL A 242 10.80 28.15 14.05
CA VAL A 242 10.51 27.63 15.39
C VAL A 242 9.08 27.99 15.76
N TYR A 243 8.32 27.01 16.25
CA TYR A 243 7.00 27.23 16.82
C TYR A 243 6.83 26.35 18.05
N ASP A 244 6.46 26.97 19.17
CA ASP A 244 6.18 26.29 20.45
C ASP A 244 7.30 25.32 20.86
N GLY A 245 8.55 25.82 20.80
CA GLY A 245 9.77 25.10 21.15
C GLY A 245 10.22 24.03 20.15
N ARG A 246 9.49 23.81 19.05
CA ARG A 246 9.82 22.80 18.02
C ARG A 246 10.33 23.45 16.74
N VAL A 247 11.31 22.83 16.11
CA VAL A 247 11.82 23.22 14.79
C VAL A 247 11.05 22.50 13.70
N PHE A 248 10.48 23.27 12.79
CA PHE A 248 9.81 22.78 11.59
C PHE A 248 10.75 23.00 10.42
N GLU A 249 11.10 21.92 9.71
CA GLU A 249 12.03 21.94 8.59
C GLU A 249 11.27 21.56 7.31
N PHE A 250 11.13 22.50 6.37
CA PHE A 250 10.50 22.21 5.09
C PHE A 250 11.49 21.58 4.13
N VAL A 251 11.17 20.38 3.64
CA VAL A 251 12.06 19.63 2.75
C VAL A 251 11.95 20.12 1.30
N ASP A 252 13.09 20.23 0.60
CA ASP A 252 13.19 20.55 -0.82
C ASP A 252 12.49 21.86 -1.24
N THR A 253 12.78 22.94 -0.49
CA THR A 253 12.27 24.30 -0.74
C THR A 253 12.81 24.93 -2.02
N ALA A 254 14.02 24.56 -2.44
CA ALA A 254 14.73 25.15 -3.57
C ALA A 254 13.94 25.02 -4.88
N GLY A 255 13.36 23.86 -5.17
CA GLY A 255 12.55 23.72 -6.38
C GLY A 255 11.07 24.10 -6.20
N ILE A 256 10.62 24.45 -4.98
CA ILE A 256 9.34 25.16 -4.81
C ILE A 256 9.49 26.60 -5.33
N ARG A 257 10.66 27.23 -5.14
CA ARG A 257 10.98 28.59 -5.63
C ARG A 257 11.28 28.67 -7.12
N LYS A 258 11.95 27.67 -7.72
CA LYS A 258 12.32 27.69 -9.14
C LYS A 258 11.15 27.57 -10.15
N ARG A 259 9.93 27.22 -9.70
CA ARG A 259 8.79 26.89 -10.58
C ARG A 259 7.87 28.05 -10.97
N GLY A 260 8.20 29.29 -10.62
CA GLY A 260 7.42 30.45 -11.08
C GLY A 260 7.46 30.74 -12.59
N LYS A 261 8.24 29.98 -13.41
CA LYS A 261 8.55 30.36 -14.80
C LYS A 261 8.74 29.23 -15.84
N ILE A 262 8.53 27.94 -15.54
CA ILE A 262 8.84 26.87 -16.51
C ILE A 262 7.66 25.89 -16.65
N GLU A 263 6.94 26.01 -17.77
CA GLU A 263 5.98 25.01 -18.27
C GLU A 263 6.72 23.84 -18.94
N GLY A 264 6.16 22.63 -18.86
CA GLY A 264 6.55 21.52 -19.74
C GLY A 264 7.29 20.33 -19.12
N ILE A 265 7.37 20.20 -17.79
CA ILE A 265 8.04 19.04 -17.17
C ILE A 265 7.20 18.43 -16.02
N GLU A 266 6.03 17.89 -16.34
CA GLU A 266 5.18 17.18 -15.38
C GLU A 266 5.74 15.80 -15.00
N LYS A 267 6.42 15.10 -15.93
CA LYS A 267 7.01 13.77 -15.71
C LYS A 267 8.05 13.72 -14.57
N TYR A 268 8.71 14.84 -14.27
CA TYR A 268 9.68 14.95 -13.19
C TYR A 268 9.07 15.47 -11.88
N ALA A 269 7.79 15.88 -11.89
CA ALA A 269 7.11 16.34 -10.68
C ALA A 269 6.83 15.19 -9.72
N LEU A 270 6.44 14.00 -10.21
CA LEU A 270 6.14 12.84 -9.38
C LEU A 270 7.39 12.27 -8.69
N ASN A 271 8.50 12.07 -9.43
CA ASN A 271 9.76 11.62 -8.83
C ASN A 271 10.27 12.56 -7.74
N ARG A 272 10.05 13.87 -7.92
CA ARG A 272 10.44 14.86 -6.92
C ARG A 272 9.53 14.83 -5.69
N THR A 273 8.22 14.71 -5.90
CA THR A 273 7.26 14.46 -4.82
C THR A 273 7.66 13.22 -4.04
N GLN A 274 8.07 12.15 -4.72
CA GLN A 274 8.54 10.93 -4.06
C GLN A 274 9.75 11.20 -3.15
N LYS A 275 10.78 11.89 -3.65
CA LYS A 275 11.95 12.25 -2.84
C LYS A 275 11.61 13.10 -1.62
N ILE A 276 10.64 14.02 -1.74
CA ILE A 276 10.12 14.81 -0.62
C ILE A 276 9.50 13.90 0.44
N LEU A 277 8.66 12.95 0.01
CA LEU A 277 7.95 12.03 0.89
C LEU A 277 8.88 10.99 1.55
N GLU A 278 9.99 10.62 0.90
CA GLU A 278 10.99 9.69 1.47
C GLU A 278 11.70 10.23 2.73
N VAL A 279 11.76 11.56 2.90
CA VAL A 279 12.49 12.20 4.01
C VAL A 279 11.60 13.01 4.95
N ALA A 280 10.35 13.28 4.58
CA ALA A 280 9.41 14.01 5.42
C ALA A 280 8.87 13.11 6.54
N ASP A 281 8.48 13.71 7.67
CA ASP A 281 7.66 13.06 8.70
C ASP A 281 6.16 13.40 8.46
N ILE A 282 5.88 14.61 7.96
CA ILE A 282 4.52 15.10 7.66
C ILE A 282 4.42 15.62 6.21
N ALA A 283 3.38 15.21 5.50
CA ALA A 283 3.02 15.73 4.19
C ALA A 283 1.84 16.71 4.26
N LEU A 284 2.04 17.92 3.77
CA LEU A 284 0.99 18.88 3.45
C LEU A 284 0.56 18.67 1.99
N LEU A 285 -0.56 17.98 1.78
CA LEU A 285 -1.16 17.81 0.47
C LEU A 285 -1.97 19.06 0.12
N VAL A 286 -1.39 19.93 -0.71
CA VAL A 286 -1.99 21.20 -1.11
C VAL A 286 -2.84 21.00 -2.36
N LEU A 287 -4.13 21.33 -2.23
CA LEU A 287 -5.11 21.30 -3.30
C LEU A 287 -5.59 22.72 -3.59
N ASP A 288 -5.90 23.00 -4.85
CA ASP A 288 -6.58 24.24 -5.22
C ASP A 288 -8.07 24.06 -4.98
N ALA A 289 -8.65 24.87 -4.10
CA ALA A 289 -10.08 24.82 -3.85
C ALA A 289 -10.90 25.53 -4.93
N SER A 290 -10.29 26.47 -5.67
CA SER A 290 -10.99 27.34 -6.64
C SER A 290 -11.17 26.72 -8.02
N GLU A 291 -10.64 25.51 -8.22
CA GLU A 291 -10.73 24.75 -9.47
C GLU A 291 -11.15 23.31 -9.17
N PRO A 292 -11.83 22.62 -10.10
CA PRO A 292 -12.14 21.20 -9.93
C PRO A 292 -10.88 20.34 -9.73
N PHE A 293 -10.98 19.32 -8.87
CA PHE A 293 -9.89 18.36 -8.67
C PHE A 293 -9.64 17.53 -9.94
N THR A 294 -8.36 17.35 -10.26
CA THR A 294 -7.90 16.69 -11.49
C THR A 294 -7.33 15.30 -11.21
N GLU A 295 -7.16 14.48 -12.25
CA GLU A 295 -6.52 13.16 -12.12
C GLU A 295 -5.10 13.24 -11.54
N LEU A 296 -4.37 14.33 -11.81
CA LEU A 296 -3.03 14.51 -11.27
C LEU A 296 -3.06 14.82 -9.75
N ASP A 297 -4.14 15.41 -9.22
CA ASP A 297 -4.34 15.50 -7.76
C ASP A 297 -4.53 14.11 -7.15
N GLU A 298 -5.34 13.26 -7.79
CA GLU A 298 -5.55 11.86 -7.37
C GLU A 298 -4.26 11.04 -7.40
N ARG A 299 -3.45 11.18 -8.45
CA ARG A 299 -2.14 10.51 -8.55
C ARG A 299 -1.17 10.96 -7.46
N ILE A 300 -1.12 12.27 -7.16
CA ILE A 300 -0.27 12.80 -6.08
C ILE A 300 -0.78 12.34 -4.71
N ALA A 301 -2.08 12.42 -4.46
CA ALA A 301 -2.69 11.95 -3.22
C ALA A 301 -2.43 10.45 -3.03
N GLY A 302 -2.63 9.65 -4.09
CA GLY A 302 -2.34 8.21 -4.09
C GLY A 302 -0.87 7.90 -3.82
N LEU A 303 0.05 8.74 -4.31
CA LEU A 303 1.47 8.64 -3.95
C LEU A 303 1.67 8.94 -2.46
N VAL A 304 1.11 10.04 -1.92
CA VAL A 304 1.18 10.38 -0.49
C VAL A 304 0.68 9.22 0.38
N GLY A 305 -0.46 8.62 0.03
CA GLY A 305 -1.04 7.50 0.77
C GLY A 305 -0.22 6.20 0.73
N LYS A 306 0.76 6.07 -0.17
CA LYS A 306 1.73 4.96 -0.17
C LYS A 306 2.85 5.17 0.84
N PHE A 307 3.06 6.40 1.30
CA PHE A 307 4.04 6.70 2.33
C PHE A 307 3.37 6.68 3.70
N GLU A 308 4.07 6.12 4.67
CA GLU A 308 3.62 5.97 6.06
C GLU A 308 3.88 7.25 6.86
N LEU A 309 3.35 8.38 6.41
CA LEU A 309 3.61 9.72 6.98
C LEU A 309 2.37 10.29 7.66
N GLY A 310 2.56 11.28 8.55
CA GLY A 310 1.48 12.16 8.93
C GLY A 310 1.00 12.96 7.71
N VAL A 311 -0.31 13.14 7.52
CA VAL A 311 -0.87 13.84 6.36
C VAL A 311 -1.88 14.88 6.78
N ILE A 312 -1.77 16.08 6.22
CA ILE A 312 -2.77 17.16 6.33
C ILE A 312 -3.16 17.57 4.92
N ILE A 313 -4.46 17.61 4.64
CA ILE A 313 -5.00 18.09 3.37
C ILE A 313 -5.27 19.59 3.50
N VAL A 314 -4.59 20.38 2.68
CA VAL A 314 -4.65 21.85 2.70
C VAL A 314 -5.40 22.33 1.47
N LEU A 315 -6.63 22.81 1.67
CA LEU A 315 -7.43 23.48 0.65
C LEU A 315 -7.01 24.94 0.54
N ASN A 316 -6.16 25.26 -0.43
CA ASN A 316 -5.65 26.60 -0.65
C ASN A 316 -6.53 27.38 -1.65
N LYS A 317 -6.35 28.70 -1.70
CA LYS A 317 -7.17 29.65 -2.48
C LYS A 317 -8.66 29.66 -2.09
N TRP A 318 -8.96 29.31 -0.84
CA TRP A 318 -10.32 29.28 -0.31
C TRP A 318 -11.04 30.64 -0.36
N ASP A 319 -10.29 31.75 -0.49
CA ASP A 319 -10.84 33.09 -0.72
C ASP A 319 -11.57 33.26 -2.05
N LYS A 320 -11.31 32.39 -3.02
CA LYS A 320 -11.96 32.36 -4.34
C LYS A 320 -13.02 31.29 -4.48
N GLU A 321 -13.13 30.40 -3.48
CA GLU A 321 -14.13 29.35 -3.47
C GLU A 321 -15.46 29.89 -2.94
N HIS A 322 -16.55 29.54 -3.60
CA HIS A 322 -17.89 30.05 -3.29
C HIS A 322 -18.82 28.99 -2.69
N GLY A 323 -18.40 27.71 -2.69
CA GLY A 323 -19.10 26.58 -2.11
C GLY A 323 -18.92 26.44 -0.60
N GLU A 324 -19.68 25.50 -0.04
CA GLU A 324 -19.60 25.14 1.37
C GLU A 324 -18.42 24.20 1.63
N PHE A 325 -17.71 24.45 2.73
CA PHE A 325 -16.56 23.63 3.14
C PHE A 325 -16.91 22.15 3.25
N ASP A 326 -18.07 21.82 3.83
CA ASP A 326 -18.47 20.43 4.06
C ASP A 326 -18.72 19.67 2.75
N LYS A 327 -19.21 20.35 1.71
CA LYS A 327 -19.41 19.76 0.38
C LYS A 327 -18.08 19.40 -0.28
N VAL A 328 -17.12 20.33 -0.26
CA VAL A 328 -15.77 20.11 -0.82
C VAL A 328 -15.03 19.04 0.00
N ALA A 329 -15.14 19.09 1.33
CA ALA A 329 -14.54 18.09 2.20
C ALA A 329 -15.13 16.69 1.95
N PHE A 330 -16.44 16.58 1.72
CA PHE A 330 -17.09 15.32 1.36
C PHE A 330 -16.56 14.78 0.02
N GLU A 331 -16.44 15.63 -1.01
CA GLU A 331 -15.86 15.23 -2.30
C GLU A 331 -14.43 14.71 -2.14
N ILE A 332 -13.59 15.40 -1.37
CA ILE A 332 -12.21 14.97 -1.06
C ILE A 332 -12.20 13.62 -0.35
N ARG A 333 -13.11 13.42 0.62
CA ARG A 333 -13.21 12.14 1.35
C ARG A 333 -13.64 10.99 0.45
N ASP A 334 -14.53 11.25 -0.52
CA ASP A 334 -14.93 10.22 -1.48
C ASP A 334 -13.83 9.93 -2.50
N ARG A 335 -13.12 10.93 -3.02
CA ARG A 335 -12.01 10.70 -3.96
C ARG A 335 -10.78 10.09 -3.29
N PHE A 336 -10.42 10.56 -2.10
CA PHE A 336 -9.20 10.15 -1.38
C PHE A 336 -9.50 9.29 -0.16
N LYS A 337 -10.25 8.20 -0.34
CA LYS A 337 -10.65 7.27 0.75
C LYS A 337 -9.47 6.74 1.55
N PHE A 338 -8.31 6.58 0.90
CA PHE A 338 -7.06 6.13 1.51
C PHE A 338 -6.42 7.17 2.44
N LEU A 339 -6.83 8.44 2.37
CA LEU A 339 -6.45 9.52 3.30
C LEU A 339 -7.60 9.93 4.22
N ALA A 340 -8.57 9.03 4.49
CA ALA A 340 -9.70 9.32 5.38
C ALA A 340 -9.28 9.79 6.79
N TYR A 341 -8.07 9.47 7.21
CA TYR A 341 -7.49 9.89 8.47
C TYR A 341 -6.94 11.31 8.50
N ALA A 342 -6.62 11.87 7.34
CA ALA A 342 -5.95 13.17 7.25
C ALA A 342 -6.94 14.30 7.57
N PRO A 343 -6.65 15.24 8.49
CA PRO A 343 -7.49 16.41 8.68
C PRO A 343 -7.47 17.29 7.42
N ILE A 344 -8.59 17.95 7.16
CA ILE A 344 -8.76 18.88 6.05
C ILE A 344 -8.85 20.29 6.62
N ILE A 345 -8.04 21.21 6.09
CA ILE A 345 -8.03 22.62 6.51
C ILE A 345 -8.08 23.53 5.29
N SER A 346 -8.96 24.54 5.33
CA SER A 346 -8.99 25.59 4.30
C SER A 346 -8.16 26.80 4.70
N VAL A 347 -7.41 27.34 3.72
CA VAL A 347 -6.51 28.47 3.88
C VAL A 347 -6.54 29.37 2.64
N SER A 348 -6.09 30.61 2.81
CA SER A 348 -5.67 31.46 1.69
C SER A 348 -4.23 31.87 1.94
N ALA A 349 -3.29 31.25 1.20
CA ALA A 349 -1.87 31.59 1.34
C ALA A 349 -1.59 33.05 0.95
N LEU A 350 -2.24 33.55 -0.10
CA LEU A 350 -2.05 34.93 -0.56
C LEU A 350 -2.70 35.94 0.40
N GLY A 351 -3.93 35.67 0.85
CA GLY A 351 -4.63 36.51 1.82
C GLY A 351 -4.22 36.27 3.29
N LYS A 352 -3.25 35.37 3.53
CA LYS A 352 -2.80 34.90 4.86
C LYS A 352 -3.93 34.43 5.79
N LYS A 353 -5.09 34.05 5.25
CA LYS A 353 -6.23 33.61 6.07
C LYS A 353 -5.99 32.18 6.56
N ARG A 354 -6.17 31.99 7.88
CA ARG A 354 -6.05 30.69 8.60
C ARG A 354 -4.67 30.02 8.53
N ILE A 355 -3.63 30.70 8.03
CA ILE A 355 -2.26 30.13 7.97
C ILE A 355 -1.73 29.79 9.37
N HIS A 356 -1.97 30.66 10.36
CA HIS A 356 -1.63 30.43 11.77
C HIS A 356 -2.19 29.13 12.36
N LYS A 357 -3.25 28.55 11.77
CA LYS A 357 -3.84 27.28 12.24
C LYS A 357 -3.05 26.05 11.78
N LEU A 358 -2.18 26.18 10.78
CA LEU A 358 -1.36 25.06 10.31
C LEU A 358 -0.27 24.66 11.31
N TYR A 359 0.31 25.61 12.05
CA TYR A 359 1.36 25.31 13.03
C TYR A 359 0.90 24.37 14.15
N PRO A 360 -0.19 24.67 14.90
CA PRO A 360 -0.67 23.75 15.92
C PRO A 360 -1.14 22.42 15.31
N LEU A 361 -1.72 22.43 14.11
CA LEU A 361 -2.18 21.21 13.44
C LEU A 361 -1.03 20.28 13.02
N ILE A 362 0.06 20.83 12.47
CA ILE A 362 1.26 20.04 12.13
C ILE A 362 1.87 19.46 13.42
N LYS A 363 1.94 20.25 14.51
CA LYS A 363 2.42 19.77 15.81
C LYS A 363 1.55 18.62 16.35
N GLU A 364 0.24 18.78 16.34
CA GLU A 364 -0.72 17.76 16.78
C GLU A 364 -0.58 16.47 15.97
N VAL A 365 -0.56 16.57 14.63
CA VAL A 365 -0.37 15.41 13.77
C VAL A 365 0.98 14.74 14.02
N TYR A 366 2.05 15.51 14.28
CA TYR A 366 3.36 14.94 14.61
C TYR A 366 3.35 14.18 15.94
N GLN A 367 2.67 14.73 16.95
CA GLN A 367 2.50 14.06 18.24
C GLN A 367 1.74 12.75 18.06
N ASN A 368 0.65 12.75 17.29
CA ASN A 368 -0.10 11.53 16.98
C ASN A 368 0.75 10.52 16.18
N TYR A 369 1.58 11.01 15.26
CA TYR A 369 2.47 10.21 14.40
C TYR A 369 3.59 9.51 15.19
N THR A 370 4.07 10.14 16.25
CA THR A 370 5.17 9.65 17.11
C THR A 370 4.68 9.08 18.44
N GLN A 371 3.36 9.00 18.63
CA GLN A 371 2.73 8.62 19.89
C GLN A 371 3.15 7.21 20.33
N ARG A 372 3.54 7.09 21.60
CA ARG A 372 3.72 5.82 22.31
C ARG A 372 2.44 5.48 23.07
N ILE A 373 1.86 4.34 22.75
CA ILE A 373 0.66 3.80 23.38
C ILE A 373 1.09 2.68 24.32
N LYS A 374 0.68 2.76 25.59
CA LYS A 374 1.00 1.73 26.57
C LYS A 374 0.33 0.41 26.19
N THR A 375 1.09 -0.68 26.30
CA THR A 375 0.59 -2.05 26.02
C THR A 375 -0.66 -2.37 26.85
N SER A 376 -0.72 -1.96 28.12
CA SER A 376 -1.90 -2.16 28.98
C SER A 376 -3.15 -1.46 28.45
N GLU A 377 -3.04 -0.19 28.06
CA GLU A 377 -4.15 0.59 27.49
C GLU A 377 -4.62 0.02 26.15
N LEU A 378 -3.66 -0.40 25.32
CA LEU A 378 -3.93 -1.03 24.04
C LEU A 378 -4.70 -2.34 24.21
N ASN A 379 -4.25 -3.22 25.12
CA ASN A 379 -4.92 -4.49 25.39
C ASN A 379 -6.32 -4.29 25.98
N ALA A 380 -6.49 -3.34 26.90
CA ALA A 380 -7.80 -3.02 27.47
C ALA A 380 -8.80 -2.60 26.38
N LEU A 381 -8.38 -1.75 25.44
CA LEU A 381 -9.22 -1.33 24.32
C LEU A 381 -9.58 -2.49 23.39
N ILE A 382 -8.61 -3.34 23.04
CA ILE A 382 -8.84 -4.48 22.14
C ILE A 382 -9.79 -5.49 22.80
N GLU A 383 -9.62 -5.76 24.09
CA GLU A 383 -10.50 -6.65 24.84
C GLU A 383 -11.94 -6.11 24.89
N GLU A 384 -12.11 -4.82 25.16
CA GLU A 384 -13.42 -4.15 25.13
C GLU A 384 -14.06 -4.24 23.75
N ALA A 385 -13.29 -3.95 22.68
CA ALA A 385 -13.79 -4.01 21.31
C ALA A 385 -14.23 -5.43 20.91
N VAL A 386 -13.46 -6.46 21.28
CA VAL A 386 -13.81 -7.86 21.01
C VAL A 386 -15.03 -8.32 21.83
N LYS A 387 -15.22 -7.80 23.05
CA LYS A 387 -16.44 -8.07 23.85
C LYS A 387 -17.68 -7.49 23.20
N ILE A 388 -17.61 -6.25 22.70
CA ILE A 388 -18.74 -5.56 22.06
C ILE A 388 -19.07 -6.21 20.71
N HIS A 389 -18.05 -6.50 19.91
CA HIS A 389 -18.22 -7.06 18.58
C HIS A 389 -17.28 -8.27 18.41
N PRO A 390 -17.73 -9.50 18.74
CA PRO A 390 -16.89 -10.69 18.67
C PRO A 390 -16.30 -10.98 17.29
N ILE A 391 -15.08 -11.53 17.27
CA ILE A 391 -14.42 -11.96 16.03
C ILE A 391 -15.17 -13.18 15.46
N PRO A 392 -15.57 -13.16 14.17
CA PRO A 392 -16.17 -14.31 13.52
C PRO A 392 -15.29 -15.56 13.61
N ARG A 393 -15.92 -16.73 13.76
CA ARG A 393 -15.20 -18.00 13.71
C ARG A 393 -14.72 -18.26 12.28
N ASP A 394 -13.56 -18.90 12.18
CA ASP A 394 -12.96 -19.28 10.92
C ASP A 394 -13.04 -20.80 10.76
N HIS A 395 -13.89 -21.24 9.81
CA HIS A 395 -14.23 -22.66 9.59
C HIS A 395 -14.57 -23.40 10.91
N GLY A 396 -15.41 -22.78 11.74
CA GLY A 396 -15.85 -23.32 13.04
C GLY A 396 -14.81 -23.20 14.16
N LYS A 397 -13.56 -22.83 13.87
CA LYS A 397 -12.50 -22.63 14.88
C LYS A 397 -12.56 -21.21 15.43
N VAL A 398 -12.29 -21.07 16.72
CA VAL A 398 -12.25 -19.78 17.42
C VAL A 398 -11.03 -18.98 16.96
N VAL A 399 -11.23 -17.71 16.61
CA VAL A 399 -10.17 -16.74 16.37
C VAL A 399 -10.01 -15.91 17.63
N LYS A 400 -8.80 -15.88 18.20
CA LYS A 400 -8.50 -15.20 19.46
C LYS A 400 -7.30 -14.29 19.27
N ILE A 401 -7.47 -13.02 19.64
CA ILE A 401 -6.36 -12.10 19.90
C ILE A 401 -5.89 -12.35 21.32
N PHE A 402 -4.61 -12.67 21.50
CA PHE A 402 -4.00 -12.91 22.79
C PHE A 402 -3.61 -11.60 23.45
N TYR A 403 -2.89 -10.77 22.71
CA TYR A 403 -2.51 -9.43 23.13
C TYR A 403 -2.20 -8.57 21.92
N ALA A 404 -2.09 -7.27 22.15
CA ALA A 404 -1.68 -6.27 21.19
C ALA A 404 -0.51 -5.47 21.77
N ALA A 405 0.46 -5.12 20.93
CA ALA A 405 1.62 -4.33 21.33
C ALA A 405 2.03 -3.37 20.22
N GLN A 406 2.45 -2.16 20.59
CA GLN A 406 3.08 -1.24 19.66
C GLN A 406 4.57 -1.58 19.56
N PHE A 407 5.04 -1.81 18.33
CA PHE A 407 6.44 -2.18 18.05
C PHE A 407 7.19 -1.16 17.19
N GLY A 408 6.45 -0.28 16.52
CA GLY A 408 7.04 0.77 15.68
C GLY A 408 6.45 2.15 15.96
N PHE A 409 7.21 3.17 15.60
CA PHE A 409 6.90 4.58 15.76
C PHE A 409 7.10 5.31 14.43
N ALA A 410 6.38 6.42 14.24
CA ALA A 410 6.45 7.22 13.01
C ALA A 410 6.24 6.36 11.74
N PRO A 411 5.04 5.77 11.54
CA PRO A 411 3.81 5.91 12.35
C PRO A 411 3.66 4.84 13.45
N PRO A 412 2.61 4.89 14.29
CA PRO A 412 2.32 3.81 15.22
C PRO A 412 2.07 2.49 14.49
N LYS A 413 2.97 1.52 14.71
CA LYS A 413 2.86 0.14 14.22
C LYS A 413 2.48 -0.78 15.36
N ILE A 414 1.31 -1.40 15.24
CA ILE A 414 0.69 -2.22 16.26
C ILE A 414 0.56 -3.65 15.75
N ALA A 415 1.12 -4.59 16.50
CA ALA A 415 0.94 -6.02 16.27
C ALA A 415 -0.27 -6.52 17.05
N LEU A 416 -1.08 -7.36 16.41
CA LEU A 416 -2.13 -8.16 17.03
C LEU A 416 -1.66 -9.62 17.06
N VAL A 417 -1.21 -10.08 18.21
CA VAL A 417 -0.77 -11.46 18.37
C VAL A 417 -1.99 -12.35 18.54
N MET A 418 -2.20 -13.26 17.61
CA MET A 418 -3.39 -14.08 17.52
C MET A 418 -3.09 -15.50 17.06
N ASN A 419 -4.00 -16.43 17.34
CA ASN A 419 -3.85 -17.82 16.95
C ASN A 419 -4.00 -18.05 15.43
N LYS A 420 -4.70 -17.15 14.73
CA LYS A 420 -5.00 -17.26 13.30
C LYS A 420 -4.94 -15.90 12.60
N PRO A 421 -3.73 -15.39 12.28
CA PRO A 421 -3.53 -14.07 11.67
C PRO A 421 -4.29 -13.85 10.37
N ARG A 422 -4.31 -14.88 9.51
CA ARG A 422 -4.95 -14.83 8.19
C ARG A 422 -6.48 -14.76 8.26
N SER A 423 -7.07 -15.13 9.40
CA SER A 423 -8.53 -15.15 9.57
C SER A 423 -9.11 -13.79 9.96
N LEU A 424 -8.27 -12.78 10.23
CA LEU A 424 -8.73 -11.44 10.56
C LEU A 424 -9.13 -10.68 9.28
N HIS A 425 -10.42 -10.75 8.95
CA HIS A 425 -10.96 -10.07 7.78
C HIS A 425 -10.75 -8.55 7.83
N PHE A 426 -10.59 -7.91 6.66
CA PHE A 426 -10.27 -6.48 6.54
C PHE A 426 -11.32 -5.57 7.22
N SER A 427 -12.59 -5.97 7.22
CA SER A 427 -13.66 -5.20 7.87
C SER A 427 -13.48 -5.13 9.38
N TYR A 428 -13.05 -6.24 10.00
CA TYR A 428 -12.77 -6.29 11.43
C TYR A 428 -11.48 -5.52 11.76
N LYS A 429 -10.45 -5.63 10.91
CA LYS A 429 -9.24 -4.80 11.00
C LYS A 429 -9.59 -3.31 10.99
N ARG A 430 -10.48 -2.88 10.09
CA ARG A 430 -10.96 -1.48 10.01
C ARG A 430 -11.75 -1.07 11.25
N TYR A 431 -12.59 -1.96 11.78
CA TYR A 431 -13.30 -1.73 13.04
C TYR A 431 -12.34 -1.45 14.20
N LEU A 432 -11.33 -2.31 14.39
CA LEU A 432 -10.30 -2.11 15.43
C LEU A 432 -9.51 -0.82 15.21
N LEU A 433 -9.11 -0.53 13.96
CA LEU A 433 -8.43 0.72 13.61
C LEU A 433 -9.26 1.95 13.97
N ASN A 434 -10.57 1.94 13.73
CA ASN A 434 -11.43 3.05 14.12
C ASN A 434 -11.48 3.20 15.65
N LYS A 435 -11.60 2.10 16.40
CA LYS A 435 -11.54 2.15 17.87
C LYS A 435 -10.22 2.70 18.40
N LEU A 436 -9.10 2.32 17.80
CA LEU A 436 -7.78 2.87 18.12
C LEU A 436 -7.73 4.38 17.88
N ARG A 437 -8.24 4.82 16.72
CA ARG A 437 -8.30 6.24 16.36
C ARG A 437 -9.12 7.06 17.35
N ASP A 438 -10.31 6.58 17.69
CA ASP A 438 -11.22 7.26 18.61
C ASP A 438 -10.62 7.38 20.02
N LYS A 439 -9.98 6.30 20.51
CA LYS A 439 -9.44 6.26 21.88
C LYS A 439 -8.17 7.09 22.05
N PHE A 440 -7.27 7.04 21.06
CA PHE A 440 -5.91 7.61 21.18
C PHE A 440 -5.72 8.91 20.39
N ASN A 441 -6.76 9.43 19.75
CA ASN A 441 -6.72 10.62 18.89
C ASN A 441 -5.68 10.52 17.75
N LEU A 442 -5.73 9.45 16.95
CA LEU A 442 -4.76 9.22 15.86
C LEU A 442 -5.12 9.95 14.56
N SER A 443 -5.63 11.19 14.69
CA SER A 443 -5.97 12.06 13.56
C SER A 443 -4.71 12.49 12.82
N GLY A 444 -4.77 12.52 11.48
CA GLY A 444 -3.63 12.87 10.63
C GLY A 444 -2.58 11.78 10.48
N THR A 445 -2.68 10.69 11.23
CA THR A 445 -1.68 9.63 11.26
C THR A 445 -2.23 8.32 10.69
N PRO A 446 -1.50 7.65 9.77
CA PRO A 446 -1.80 6.27 9.41
C PRO A 446 -1.48 5.37 10.60
N VAL A 447 -2.26 4.30 10.76
CA VAL A 447 -2.01 3.31 11.84
C VAL A 447 -1.84 1.97 11.18
N ILE A 448 -0.70 1.34 11.43
CA ILE A 448 -0.36 0.06 10.79
C ILE A 448 -0.70 -1.03 11.80
N LEU A 449 -1.72 -1.82 11.46
CA LEU A 449 -2.19 -2.92 12.30
C LEU A 449 -1.79 -4.24 11.64
N ILE A 450 -0.94 -5.02 12.28
CA ILE A 450 -0.37 -6.26 11.70
C ILE A 450 -0.82 -7.47 12.52
N PRO A 451 -1.68 -8.35 11.96
CA PRO A 451 -1.95 -9.66 12.55
C PRO A 451 -0.70 -10.54 12.51
N LYS A 452 -0.27 -11.07 13.65
CA LYS A 452 0.91 -11.94 13.77
C LYS A 452 0.57 -13.20 14.57
N ASN A 453 1.24 -14.30 14.25
CA ASN A 453 1.07 -15.54 14.99
C ASN A 453 1.84 -15.45 16.30
N LYS A 454 1.41 -16.18 17.33
CA LYS A 454 2.24 -16.37 18.52
C LYS A 454 3.48 -17.17 18.08
N GLY A 455 4.68 -16.64 18.33
CA GLY A 455 5.93 -17.33 17.98
C GLY A 455 5.89 -18.78 18.50
N LYS A 456 6.31 -19.73 17.66
CA LYS A 456 6.64 -21.07 18.15
C LYS A 456 8.03 -20.97 18.74
N ASN A 457 8.17 -21.17 20.05
CA ASN A 457 9.47 -21.52 20.60
C ASN A 457 9.93 -22.80 19.90
N GLU A 458 11.13 -22.79 19.32
CA GLU A 458 11.73 -23.94 18.61
C GLU A 458 12.12 -25.11 19.54
N THR A 459 11.53 -25.23 20.72
CA THR A 459 11.87 -26.27 21.70
C THR A 459 10.90 -27.46 21.75
N ASP A 460 9.92 -27.56 20.85
CA ASP A 460 8.98 -28.70 20.79
C ASP A 460 9.11 -29.52 19.47
N ILE A 461 10.30 -30.01 19.15
CA ILE A 461 10.49 -31.13 18.20
C ILE A 461 11.44 -32.18 18.79
#